data_AF-A0AAV2ZFU8-F1
#
_entry.id   AF-A0AAV2ZFU8-F1
#
_cell.length_a   1.000
_cell.length_b   1.000
_cell.length_c   1.000
_cell.angle_alpha   90.00
_cell.angle_beta   90.00
_cell.angle_gamma   90.00
#
_symmetry.space_group_name_H-M   'P 1'
#
loop_
_entity.id
_entity.type
_entity.pdbx_description
1 polymer ?
#
loop_
_entity_poly.entity_id
_entity_poly.type
_entity_poly.pdbx_seq_one_letter_code
_entity_poly.pdbx_strand_id
1 'polypeptide(L)'
;MIVEDSSFDKGWPFDSVYNEQLDSLVKRLKVLEGAKSIGDDNPSIQNEMKTIIHQLYQKGVFSTGYYNQFKVKMSFPILLNLNNQVSTNQYKYTFSQPIDFSQYEVALGSISIYYSWRAITAQRGNNTFKVIWPTASSTTTYTITLPDGTYTANDINNYLQYFCIQNNLYLINNTTGSYYYFISCAENPSSYAIQFTMQSVKNLTGYTAASGFPTMPVTAYTPQLQIVDSLFGAIVGLTPATSNLIPQVDPVAAVIVGLSNLYNPIANNNQVFHTFTAAGVEYGALITTTQGQGIAYCPMQGTNSEITLSFYTQDMLPLQILDNNVCIRLLMRPARNKE
;
A
#
# COMPACT_ATOMS: atom_id res chain seq x y z
N MET A 1 -25.13 -39.24 -72.41
CA MET A 1 -25.53 -37.82 -72.50
C MET A 1 -26.08 -37.46 -71.13
N ILE A 2 -25.22 -37.00 -70.23
CA ILE A 2 -25.61 -36.65 -68.85
C ILE A 2 -25.35 -35.17 -68.72
N VAL A 3 -26.44 -34.45 -68.48
CA VAL A 3 -26.54 -32.99 -68.40
C VAL A 3 -26.42 -32.63 -66.93
N GLU A 4 -25.43 -31.83 -66.58
CA GLU A 4 -25.29 -31.26 -65.24
C GLU A 4 -26.26 -30.09 -65.06
N ASP A 5 -27.00 -30.18 -63.97
CA ASP A 5 -28.00 -29.25 -63.45
C ASP A 5 -27.31 -28.02 -62.84
N SER A 6 -27.75 -26.82 -63.22
CA SER A 6 -27.22 -25.55 -62.72
C SER A 6 -28.33 -24.76 -62.01
N SER A 7 -28.51 -25.03 -60.72
CA SER A 7 -29.36 -24.20 -59.86
C SER A 7 -28.97 -24.30 -58.37
N PHE A 8 -28.09 -23.41 -57.89
CA PHE A 8 -27.82 -23.08 -56.48
C PHE A 8 -26.98 -21.79 -56.46
N ASP A 9 -27.24 -20.69 -55.77
CA ASP A 9 -28.37 -20.18 -54.98
C ASP A 9 -28.22 -18.64 -54.93
N LYS A 10 -29.34 -17.91 -54.86
CA LYS A 10 -29.40 -16.45 -54.90
C LYS A 10 -29.02 -15.87 -53.53
N GLY A 11 -28.05 -14.94 -53.48
CA GLY A 11 -27.79 -14.13 -52.29
C GLY A 11 -29.07 -13.47 -51.79
N TRP A 12 -29.37 -13.62 -50.50
CA TRP A 12 -30.63 -13.17 -49.93
C TRP A 12 -30.77 -11.64 -50.04
N PRO A 13 -31.94 -11.09 -50.37
CA PRO A 13 -32.16 -9.65 -50.51
C PRO A 13 -31.91 -8.84 -49.22
N PHE A 14 -31.75 -9.52 -48.08
CA PHE A 14 -31.37 -8.90 -46.81
C PHE A 14 -29.91 -8.41 -46.79
N ASP A 15 -29.00 -9.08 -47.50
CA ASP A 15 -27.57 -8.72 -47.50
C ASP A 15 -27.29 -7.47 -48.34
N SER A 16 -28.00 -7.25 -49.45
CA SER A 16 -27.81 -6.05 -50.27
C SER A 16 -28.28 -4.79 -49.56
N VAL A 17 -29.46 -4.83 -48.92
CA VAL A 17 -30.02 -3.71 -48.16
C VAL A 17 -29.17 -3.39 -46.92
N TYR A 18 -28.67 -4.42 -46.24
CA TYR A 18 -27.77 -4.26 -45.11
C TYR A 18 -26.45 -3.57 -45.50
N ASN A 19 -25.86 -4.01 -46.62
CA ASN A 19 -24.63 -3.44 -47.15
C ASN A 19 -24.80 -2.00 -47.68
N GLU A 20 -25.94 -1.69 -48.31
CA GLU A 20 -26.27 -0.32 -48.73
C GLU A 20 -26.40 0.65 -47.55
N GLN A 21 -27.01 0.21 -46.44
CA GLN A 21 -27.10 1.01 -45.21
C GLN A 21 -25.72 1.26 -44.60
N LEU A 22 -24.85 0.25 -44.59
CA LEU A 22 -23.50 0.34 -44.05
C LEU A 22 -22.62 1.27 -44.90
N ASP A 23 -22.70 1.15 -46.23
CA ASP A 23 -22.00 2.03 -47.17
C ASP A 23 -22.47 3.49 -47.05
N SER A 24 -23.77 3.72 -46.84
CA SER A 24 -24.33 5.05 -46.56
C SER A 24 -23.76 5.66 -45.28
N LEU A 25 -23.69 4.90 -44.18
CA LEU A 25 -23.11 5.34 -42.91
C LEU A 25 -21.61 5.65 -43.03
N VAL A 26 -20.86 4.81 -43.76
CA VAL A 26 -19.42 5.02 -44.01
C VAL A 26 -19.18 6.25 -44.89
N LYS A 27 -19.99 6.46 -45.94
CA LYS A 27 -19.92 7.66 -46.78
C LYS A 27 -20.22 8.92 -45.97
N ARG A 28 -21.24 8.89 -45.12
CA ARG A 28 -21.57 10.01 -44.24
C ARG A 28 -20.44 10.32 -43.26
N LEU A 29 -19.81 9.28 -42.69
CA LEU A 29 -18.65 9.45 -41.81
C LEU A 29 -17.46 10.10 -42.53
N LYS A 30 -17.14 9.69 -43.76
CA LYS A 30 -16.08 10.30 -44.58
C LYS A 30 -16.34 11.76 -44.92
N VAL A 31 -17.61 12.11 -45.18
CA VAL A 31 -18.01 13.51 -45.42
C VAL A 31 -17.83 14.35 -44.16
N LEU A 32 -18.19 13.83 -42.99
CA LEU A 32 -18.02 14.52 -41.70
C LEU A 32 -16.54 14.65 -41.30
N GLU A 33 -15.72 13.64 -41.59
CA GLU A 33 -14.26 13.70 -41.41
C GLU A 33 -13.63 14.79 -42.31
N GLY A 34 -14.08 14.89 -43.56
CA GLY A 34 -13.70 15.97 -44.48
C GLY A 34 -14.15 17.36 -44.02
N ALA A 35 -15.32 17.48 -43.38
CA ALA A 35 -15.79 18.75 -42.83
C ALA A 35 -14.92 19.21 -41.64
N LYS A 36 -14.48 18.27 -40.79
CA LYS A 36 -13.60 18.57 -39.66
C LYS A 36 -12.20 19.01 -40.10
N SER A 37 -11.64 18.47 -41.19
CA SER A 37 -10.33 18.89 -41.70
C SER A 37 -10.33 20.29 -42.32
N ILE A 38 -11.52 20.83 -42.62
CA ILE A 38 -11.73 22.20 -43.13
C ILE A 38 -11.85 23.23 -41.97
N GLY A 39 -11.83 22.78 -40.71
CA GLY A 39 -11.81 23.65 -39.53
C GLY A 39 -13.19 24.01 -38.97
N ASP A 40 -14.24 23.28 -39.35
CA ASP A 40 -15.58 23.45 -38.78
C ASP A 40 -15.75 22.60 -37.50
N ASP A 41 -15.31 23.16 -36.36
CA ASP A 41 -15.39 22.53 -35.03
C ASP A 41 -16.80 22.64 -34.39
N ASN A 42 -17.85 22.53 -35.20
CA ASN A 42 -19.22 22.63 -34.71
C ASN A 42 -19.56 21.44 -33.77
N PRO A 43 -20.07 21.68 -32.54
CA PRO A 43 -20.47 20.63 -31.62
C PRO A 43 -21.51 19.64 -32.19
N SER A 44 -22.33 20.07 -33.15
CA SER A 44 -23.33 19.23 -33.81
C SER A 44 -22.70 18.12 -34.67
N ILE A 45 -21.61 18.43 -35.39
CA ILE A 45 -20.85 17.49 -36.24
C ILE A 45 -20.22 16.40 -35.36
N GLN A 46 -19.67 16.77 -34.21
CA GLN A 46 -19.08 15.81 -33.27
C GLN A 46 -20.13 14.87 -32.67
N ASN A 47 -21.35 15.36 -32.42
CA ASN A 47 -22.45 14.52 -31.95
C ASN A 47 -22.93 13.57 -33.06
N GLU A 48 -23.07 14.04 -34.30
CA GLU A 48 -23.45 13.22 -35.45
C GLU A 48 -22.42 12.10 -35.71
N MET A 49 -21.11 12.41 -35.66
CA MET A 49 -20.04 11.41 -35.78
C MET A 49 -20.13 10.34 -34.68
N LYS A 50 -20.40 10.73 -33.42
CA LYS A 50 -20.57 9.78 -32.31
C LYS A 50 -21.76 8.85 -32.53
N THR A 51 -22.88 9.39 -33.00
CA THR A 51 -24.09 8.60 -33.31
C THR A 51 -23.82 7.59 -34.43
N ILE A 52 -23.13 8.01 -35.49
CA ILE A 52 -22.77 7.13 -36.62
C ILE A 52 -21.79 6.03 -36.17
N ILE A 53 -20.76 6.37 -35.39
CA ILE A 53 -19.80 5.38 -34.84
C ILE A 53 -20.52 4.37 -33.92
N HIS A 54 -21.50 4.81 -33.13
CA HIS A 54 -22.33 3.93 -32.31
C HIS A 54 -23.21 2.99 -33.14
N GLN A 55 -23.83 3.49 -34.21
CA GLN A 55 -24.63 2.66 -35.13
C GLN A 55 -23.78 1.63 -35.88
N LEU A 56 -22.55 1.99 -36.29
CA LEU A 56 -21.60 1.06 -36.90
C LEU A 56 -21.14 -0.02 -35.90
N TYR A 57 -20.99 0.33 -34.62
CA TYR A 57 -20.72 -0.64 -33.57
C TYR A 57 -21.89 -1.62 -33.36
N GLN A 58 -23.13 -1.13 -33.27
CA GLN A 58 -24.32 -1.99 -33.13
C GLN A 58 -24.48 -2.97 -34.31
N LYS A 59 -23.99 -2.59 -35.49
CA LYS A 59 -23.95 -3.42 -36.71
C LYS A 59 -22.70 -4.31 -36.80
N GLY A 60 -21.89 -4.41 -35.75
CA GLY A 60 -20.74 -5.32 -35.68
C GLY A 60 -19.54 -4.95 -36.56
N VAL A 61 -19.46 -3.71 -37.04
CA VAL A 61 -18.38 -3.24 -37.94
C VAL A 61 -17.04 -3.10 -37.23
N PHE A 62 -17.07 -2.88 -35.91
CA PHE A 62 -15.87 -2.72 -35.08
C PHE A 62 -15.93 -3.61 -33.84
N SER A 63 -14.77 -4.01 -33.33
CA SER A 63 -14.68 -4.69 -32.05
C SER A 63 -15.00 -3.74 -30.89
N THR A 64 -15.49 -4.29 -29.78
CA THR A 64 -15.75 -3.55 -28.54
C THR A 64 -14.51 -2.81 -28.04
N GLY A 65 -13.31 -3.37 -28.24
CA GLY A 65 -12.04 -2.72 -27.90
C GLY A 65 -11.78 -1.45 -28.71
N TYR A 66 -12.03 -1.49 -30.03
CA TYR A 66 -11.83 -0.34 -30.91
C TYR A 66 -12.88 0.75 -30.64
N TYR A 67 -14.15 0.37 -30.46
CA TYR A 67 -15.23 1.29 -30.09
C TYR A 67 -14.96 2.02 -28.76
N ASN A 68 -14.40 1.31 -27.77
CA ASN A 68 -14.03 1.92 -26.49
C ASN A 68 -12.95 2.99 -26.63
N GLN A 69 -11.98 2.84 -27.53
CA GLN A 69 -10.95 3.86 -27.79
C GLN A 69 -11.56 5.19 -28.27
N PHE A 70 -12.61 5.14 -29.10
CA PHE A 70 -13.35 6.34 -29.54
C PHE A 70 -14.21 6.96 -28.44
N LYS A 71 -14.65 6.16 -27.45
CA LYS A 71 -15.49 6.62 -26.34
C LYS A 71 -14.67 7.15 -25.15
N VAL A 72 -13.36 6.89 -25.09
CA VAL A 72 -12.51 7.38 -24.00
C VAL A 72 -12.41 8.91 -24.10
N LYS A 73 -13.16 9.61 -23.24
CA LYS A 73 -12.88 11.02 -22.93
C LYS A 73 -11.42 11.10 -22.46
N MET A 74 -10.64 12.01 -23.03
CA MET A 74 -9.24 12.20 -22.65
C MET A 74 -9.12 12.32 -21.12
N SER A 75 -8.15 11.61 -20.56
CA SER A 75 -7.80 11.73 -19.14
C SER A 75 -6.66 12.72 -18.99
N PHE A 76 -6.80 13.61 -18.01
CA PHE A 76 -5.83 14.64 -17.69
C PHE A 76 -5.04 14.20 -16.46
N PRO A 77 -3.70 14.05 -16.58
CA PRO A 77 -2.88 13.68 -15.44
C PRO A 77 -2.69 14.85 -14.48
N ILE A 78 -2.86 14.60 -13.19
CA ILE A 78 -2.44 15.49 -12.11
C ILE A 78 -1.26 14.84 -11.40
N LEU A 79 -0.17 15.59 -11.27
CA LEU A 79 1.04 15.14 -10.59
C LEU A 79 1.11 15.78 -9.21
N LEU A 80 1.27 14.95 -8.19
CA LEU A 80 1.56 15.35 -6.82
C LEU A 80 2.96 14.85 -6.46
N ASN A 81 3.78 15.74 -5.94
CA ASN A 81 5.13 15.44 -5.47
C ASN A 81 5.44 16.21 -4.17
N LEU A 82 6.71 16.24 -3.77
CA LEU A 82 7.18 16.95 -2.58
C LEU A 82 6.71 18.42 -2.50
N ASN A 83 6.60 19.13 -3.62
CA ASN A 83 6.16 20.54 -3.63
C ASN A 83 4.69 20.70 -3.25
N ASN A 84 3.92 19.62 -3.29
CA ASN A 84 2.51 19.60 -2.92
C ASN A 84 2.29 19.14 -1.46
N GLN A 85 3.35 18.90 -0.69
CA GLN A 85 3.22 18.40 0.66
C GLN A 85 2.64 19.46 1.61
N VAL A 86 1.63 19.07 2.39
CA VAL A 86 1.01 19.89 3.45
C VAL A 86 1.33 19.34 4.84
N SER A 87 1.38 18.02 4.96
CA SER A 87 1.82 17.32 6.16
C SER A 87 2.63 16.08 5.78
N THR A 88 3.22 15.41 6.77
CA THR A 88 3.95 14.15 6.59
C THR A 88 3.16 13.12 5.78
N ASN A 89 1.83 13.07 5.94
CA ASN A 89 0.98 12.09 5.30
C ASN A 89 0.03 12.69 4.24
N GLN A 90 0.09 13.99 3.96
CA GLN A 90 -0.88 14.68 3.09
C GLN A 90 -0.23 15.52 2.00
N TYR A 91 -0.78 15.38 0.80
CA TYR A 91 -0.39 16.10 -0.41
C TYR A 91 -1.59 16.80 -1.01
N LYS A 92 -1.45 18.08 -1.34
CA LYS A 92 -2.54 18.93 -1.81
C LYS A 92 -2.22 19.58 -3.15
N TYR A 93 -3.14 19.40 -4.09
CA TYR A 93 -3.13 20.13 -5.36
C TYR A 93 -4.16 21.26 -5.30
N THR A 94 -3.75 22.47 -5.63
CA THR A 94 -4.65 23.64 -5.71
C THR A 94 -4.89 24.00 -7.16
N PHE A 95 -6.15 24.14 -7.52
CA PHE A 95 -6.60 24.57 -8.83
C PHE A 95 -6.70 26.10 -8.87
N SER A 96 -6.45 26.69 -10.02
CA SER A 96 -6.51 28.16 -10.21
C SER A 96 -7.93 28.72 -10.03
N GLN A 97 -8.95 27.87 -10.15
CA GLN A 97 -10.36 28.22 -10.00
C GLN A 97 -11.10 27.06 -9.32
N PRO A 98 -12.22 27.32 -8.61
CA PRO A 98 -13.10 26.26 -8.14
C PRO A 98 -13.64 25.42 -9.30
N ILE A 99 -13.55 24.09 -9.19
CA ILE A 99 -14.05 23.14 -10.17
C ILE A 99 -15.22 22.38 -9.56
N ASP A 100 -16.30 22.20 -10.32
CA ASP A 100 -17.38 21.28 -9.96
C ASP A 100 -16.95 19.84 -10.25
N PHE A 101 -16.57 19.11 -9.20
CA PHE A 101 -16.10 17.73 -9.31
C PHE A 101 -17.23 16.72 -9.54
N SER A 102 -18.51 17.09 -9.41
CA SER A 102 -19.63 16.18 -9.68
C SER A 102 -19.67 15.66 -11.12
N GLN A 103 -19.04 16.40 -12.04
CA GLN A 103 -18.93 16.07 -13.45
C GLN A 103 -17.66 15.29 -13.80
N TYR A 104 -16.84 14.91 -12.81
CA TYR A 104 -15.55 14.27 -13.02
C TYR A 104 -15.44 12.95 -12.26
N GLU A 105 -14.61 12.07 -12.81
CA GLU A 105 -14.15 10.85 -12.16
C GLU A 105 -12.62 10.88 -12.08
N VAL A 106 -12.07 10.28 -11.03
CA VAL A 106 -10.63 10.21 -10.79
C VAL A 106 -10.19 8.76 -10.63
N ALA A 107 -9.01 8.44 -11.15
CA ALA A 107 -8.38 7.15 -10.98
C ALA A 107 -6.91 7.28 -10.62
N LEU A 108 -6.37 6.24 -9.97
CA LEU A 108 -4.97 6.20 -9.64
C LEU A 108 -4.18 5.76 -10.88
N GLY A 109 -3.32 6.63 -11.39
CA GLY A 109 -2.41 6.29 -12.47
C GLY A 109 -1.22 5.50 -11.94
N SER A 110 -0.48 6.07 -10.99
CA SER A 110 0.64 5.40 -10.32
C SER A 110 1.03 6.11 -9.02
N ILE A 111 1.57 5.36 -8.06
CA ILE A 111 2.27 5.89 -6.88
C ILE A 111 3.66 5.28 -6.85
N SER A 112 4.65 6.13 -6.65
CA SER A 112 6.02 5.76 -6.35
C SER A 112 6.40 6.42 -5.04
N ILE A 113 6.58 5.63 -3.98
CA ILE A 113 6.92 6.11 -2.62
C ILE A 113 7.98 5.20 -2.01
N TYR A 114 8.94 5.75 -1.30
CA TYR A 114 9.92 4.94 -0.57
C TYR A 114 9.31 4.35 0.71
N TYR A 115 9.57 3.07 0.97
CA TYR A 115 9.22 2.46 2.24
C TYR A 115 10.07 3.06 3.35
N SER A 116 9.49 4.01 4.09
CA SER A 116 10.24 4.86 5.04
C SER A 116 9.53 5.02 6.38
N TRP A 117 8.40 4.36 6.61
CA TRP A 117 7.76 4.36 7.93
C TRP A 117 8.34 3.26 8.82
N ARG A 118 8.53 3.57 10.10
CA ARG A 118 9.13 2.67 11.08
C ARG A 118 8.07 1.77 11.72
N ALA A 119 8.47 0.55 12.05
CA ALA A 119 7.60 -0.43 12.70
C ALA A 119 7.52 -0.19 14.22
N ILE A 120 8.68 -0.06 14.86
CA ILE A 120 8.86 0.19 16.30
C ILE A 120 9.12 1.68 16.50
N THR A 121 8.30 2.36 17.30
CA THR A 121 8.43 3.80 17.58
C THR A 121 7.94 4.17 18.97
N ALA A 122 8.53 5.18 19.58
CA ALA A 122 8.05 5.78 20.83
C ALA A 122 6.62 6.33 20.69
N GLN A 123 6.26 6.88 19.52
CA GLN A 123 4.92 7.44 19.27
C GLN A 123 3.81 6.39 19.37
N ARG A 124 4.10 5.14 18.98
CA ARG A 124 3.16 4.02 19.11
C ARG A 124 3.22 3.35 20.48
N GLY A 125 4.11 3.77 21.38
CA GLY A 125 4.29 3.12 22.69
C GLY A 125 4.65 1.63 22.56
N ASN A 126 5.25 1.23 21.45
CA ASN A 126 5.54 -0.16 21.12
C ASN A 126 7.05 -0.45 21.13
N ASN A 127 7.82 0.31 21.91
CA ASN A 127 9.29 0.26 21.91
C ASN A 127 9.90 -0.06 23.28
N THR A 128 9.10 -0.38 24.30
CA THR A 128 9.56 -0.61 25.67
C THR A 128 9.16 -1.97 26.21
N PHE A 129 10.08 -2.58 26.96
CA PHE A 129 9.82 -3.78 27.77
C PHE A 129 10.80 -3.83 28.95
N LYS A 130 10.54 -4.72 29.90
CA LYS A 130 11.35 -4.83 31.12
C LYS A 130 11.93 -6.22 31.29
N VAL A 131 13.09 -6.27 31.93
CA VAL A 131 13.74 -7.51 32.37
C VAL A 131 13.97 -7.42 33.87
N ILE A 132 13.45 -8.39 34.60
CA ILE A 132 13.70 -8.55 36.03
C ILE A 132 14.91 -9.48 36.17
N TRP A 133 16.02 -8.91 36.62
CA TRP A 133 17.29 -9.59 36.75
C TRP A 133 17.55 -10.03 38.19
N PRO A 134 17.95 -11.29 38.43
CA PRO A 134 18.30 -11.74 39.77
C PRO A 134 19.66 -11.22 40.22
N THR A 135 19.73 -10.84 41.49
CA THR A 135 20.97 -10.52 42.22
C THR A 135 21.07 -11.41 43.46
N ALA A 136 22.09 -11.21 44.30
CA ALA A 136 22.36 -12.00 45.51
C ALA A 136 21.09 -12.51 46.22
N SER A 137 20.27 -11.62 46.77
CA SER A 137 19.03 -11.96 47.51
C SER A 137 17.80 -11.17 47.07
N SER A 138 17.91 -10.37 46.00
CA SER A 138 16.83 -9.54 45.46
C SER A 138 16.85 -9.51 43.93
N THR A 139 15.94 -8.78 43.31
CA THR A 139 15.89 -8.59 41.86
C THR A 139 16.03 -7.11 41.49
N THR A 140 16.77 -6.82 40.43
CA THR A 140 16.86 -5.48 39.83
C THR A 140 16.03 -5.46 38.54
N THR A 141 15.19 -4.44 38.37
CA THR A 141 14.39 -4.29 37.14
C THR A 141 15.09 -3.34 36.18
N TYR A 142 15.34 -3.82 34.96
CA TYR A 142 15.89 -3.05 33.86
C TYR A 142 14.78 -2.74 32.85
N THR A 143 14.65 -1.47 32.47
CA THR A 143 13.78 -1.06 31.36
C THR A 143 14.62 -0.97 30.09
N ILE A 144 14.20 -1.70 29.06
CA ILE A 144 14.83 -1.71 27.74
C ILE A 144 13.94 -0.92 26.80
N THR A 145 14.53 0.09 26.15
CA THR A 145 13.84 0.95 25.19
C THR A 145 14.53 0.81 23.84
N LEU A 146 13.85 0.16 22.89
CA LEU A 146 14.31 0.11 21.50
C LEU A 146 14.21 1.51 20.88
N PRO A 147 15.26 1.96 20.15
CA PRO A 147 15.15 3.15 19.31
C PRO A 147 14.07 2.99 18.25
N ASP A 148 13.66 4.11 17.66
CA ASP A 148 12.68 4.08 16.57
C ASP A 148 13.30 3.47 15.31
N GLY A 149 12.69 2.42 14.76
CA GLY A 149 13.23 1.73 13.59
C GLY A 149 12.39 0.58 13.05
N THR A 150 12.89 -0.06 12.01
CA THR A 150 12.44 -1.38 11.52
C THR A 150 13.43 -2.42 12.01
N TYR A 151 12.92 -3.45 12.69
CA TYR A 151 13.76 -4.46 13.32
C TYR A 151 13.33 -5.84 12.86
N THR A 152 14.30 -6.67 12.46
CA THR A 152 14.12 -8.12 12.41
C THR A 152 14.31 -8.71 13.81
N ALA A 153 13.91 -9.96 14.03
CA ALA A 153 14.18 -10.62 15.32
C ALA A 153 15.70 -10.71 15.62
N ASN A 154 16.53 -10.82 14.58
CA ASN A 154 17.98 -10.80 14.73
C ASN A 154 18.48 -9.43 15.20
N ASP A 155 17.92 -8.33 14.68
CA ASP A 155 18.28 -6.98 15.12
C ASP A 155 17.87 -6.74 16.58
N ILE A 156 16.70 -7.25 16.99
CA ILE A 156 16.27 -7.22 18.40
C ILE A 156 17.26 -8.01 19.26
N ASN A 157 17.71 -9.18 18.81
CA ASN A 157 18.70 -9.99 19.52
C ASN A 157 20.05 -9.28 19.65
N ASN A 158 20.53 -8.65 18.58
CA ASN A 158 21.77 -7.88 18.59
C ASN A 158 21.67 -6.68 19.56
N TYR A 159 20.52 -6.02 19.58
CA TYR A 159 20.27 -4.94 20.53
C TYR A 159 20.23 -5.43 21.98
N LEU A 160 19.62 -6.59 22.25
CA LEU A 160 19.65 -7.23 23.58
C LEU A 160 21.08 -7.55 24.03
N GLN A 161 21.92 -8.06 23.13
CA GLN A 161 23.33 -8.31 23.43
C GLN A 161 24.08 -7.02 23.75
N TYR A 162 23.86 -5.96 22.94
CA TYR A 162 24.41 -4.64 23.21
C TYR A 162 23.96 -4.11 24.58
N PHE A 163 22.68 -4.23 24.91
CA PHE A 163 22.14 -3.84 26.21
C PHE A 163 22.82 -4.61 27.37
N CYS A 164 23.02 -5.93 27.21
CA CYS A 164 23.72 -6.74 28.19
C CYS A 164 25.18 -6.29 28.37
N ILE A 165 25.88 -5.91 27.30
CA ILE A 165 27.25 -5.38 27.39
C ILE A 165 27.25 -4.06 28.17
N GLN A 166 26.37 -3.12 27.83
CA GLN A 166 26.30 -1.80 28.50
C GLN A 166 26.00 -1.90 30.00
N ASN A 167 25.26 -2.94 30.41
CA ASN A 167 24.88 -3.17 31.80
C ASN A 167 25.71 -4.26 32.50
N ASN A 168 26.78 -4.76 31.87
CA ASN A 168 27.63 -5.84 32.38
C ASN A 168 26.86 -7.13 32.74
N LEU A 169 25.80 -7.48 32.01
CA LEU A 169 24.91 -8.63 32.24
C LEU A 169 25.32 -9.88 31.42
N TYR A 170 26.62 -10.15 31.32
CA TYR A 170 27.16 -11.24 30.52
C TYR A 170 28.35 -11.92 31.20
N LEU A 171 28.69 -13.12 30.73
CA LEU A 171 29.94 -13.79 31.09
C LEU A 171 30.91 -13.81 29.92
N ILE A 172 32.19 -13.95 30.23
CA ILE A 172 33.29 -14.05 29.27
C ILE A 172 33.84 -15.47 29.35
N ASN A 173 33.92 -16.16 28.22
CA ASN A 173 34.57 -17.45 28.14
C ASN A 173 36.08 -17.29 28.36
N ASN A 174 36.64 -18.01 29.34
CA ASN A 174 38.04 -17.86 29.75
C ASN A 174 39.05 -18.35 28.68
N THR A 175 38.59 -19.17 27.73
CA THR A 175 39.44 -19.74 26.67
C THR A 175 39.27 -19.01 25.34
N THR A 176 38.03 -18.69 24.94
CA THR A 176 37.75 -18.08 23.62
C THR A 176 37.56 -16.57 23.66
N GLY A 177 37.37 -15.98 24.85
CA GLY A 177 37.01 -14.56 25.00
C GLY A 177 35.59 -14.23 24.55
N SER A 178 34.80 -15.21 24.10
CA SER A 178 33.44 -14.99 23.60
C SER A 178 32.48 -14.63 24.75
N TYR A 179 31.50 -13.78 24.45
CA TYR A 179 30.48 -13.39 25.41
C TYR A 179 29.34 -14.39 25.46
N TYR A 180 28.89 -14.67 26.67
CA TYR A 180 27.76 -15.53 26.97
C TYR A 180 26.64 -14.68 27.56
N TYR A 181 25.50 -14.66 26.87
CA TYR A 181 24.32 -13.88 27.24
C TYR A 181 23.25 -14.80 27.83
N PHE A 182 22.65 -14.37 28.94
CA PHE A 182 21.58 -15.13 29.61
C PHE A 182 20.20 -14.91 28.97
N ILE A 183 20.09 -13.92 28.08
CA ILE A 183 18.85 -13.56 27.39
C ILE A 183 19.16 -13.50 25.90
N SER A 184 18.35 -14.20 25.11
CA SER A 184 18.40 -14.14 23.65
C SER A 184 16.98 -14.22 23.08
N CYS A 185 16.82 -13.79 21.83
CA CYS A 185 15.58 -13.98 21.09
C CYS A 185 15.85 -14.51 19.69
N ALA A 186 14.91 -15.32 19.19
CA ALA A 186 14.94 -15.88 17.85
C ALA A 186 13.52 -16.08 17.30
N GLU A 187 13.39 -16.15 15.98
CA GLU A 187 12.13 -16.46 15.32
C GLU A 187 11.81 -17.95 15.50
N ASN A 188 10.58 -18.25 15.91
CA ASN A 188 10.08 -19.62 15.97
C ASN A 188 8.97 -19.79 14.92
N PRO A 189 9.26 -20.41 13.76
CA PRO A 189 8.27 -20.57 12.68
C PRO A 189 7.14 -21.53 13.07
N SER A 190 7.38 -22.49 13.96
CA SER A 190 6.36 -23.45 14.42
C SER A 190 5.34 -22.82 15.36
N SER A 191 5.76 -21.86 16.17
CA SER A 191 4.87 -21.10 17.06
C SER A 191 4.40 -19.78 16.45
N TYR A 192 4.89 -19.46 15.24
CA TYR A 192 4.71 -18.18 14.57
C TYR A 192 4.88 -17.03 15.57
N ALA A 193 6.02 -16.95 16.27
CA ALA A 193 6.28 -16.00 17.36
C ALA A 193 7.78 -15.68 17.50
N ILE A 194 8.11 -14.55 18.14
CA ILE A 194 9.48 -14.28 18.58
C ILE A 194 9.67 -14.95 19.94
N GLN A 195 10.51 -15.99 19.97
CA GLN A 195 10.79 -16.74 21.19
C GLN A 195 11.95 -16.11 21.95
N PHE A 196 11.69 -15.68 23.17
CA PHE A 196 12.73 -15.30 24.13
C PHE A 196 13.20 -16.54 24.87
N THR A 197 14.52 -16.75 24.87
CA THR A 197 15.17 -17.79 25.67
C THR A 197 15.91 -17.13 26.82
N MET A 198 15.59 -17.53 28.03
CA MET A 198 16.22 -17.05 29.25
C MET A 198 16.89 -18.21 29.97
N GLN A 199 18.15 -18.03 30.32
CA GLN A 199 18.95 -19.02 31.03
C GLN A 199 19.18 -18.58 32.46
N SER A 200 19.25 -19.55 33.37
CA SER A 200 19.47 -19.29 34.79
C SER A 200 20.78 -18.54 35.01
N VAL A 201 20.73 -17.39 35.70
CA VAL A 201 21.94 -16.68 36.13
C VAL A 201 22.57 -17.50 37.24
N LYS A 202 23.76 -18.03 36.96
CA LYS A 202 24.58 -18.81 37.87
C LYS A 202 26.04 -18.78 37.42
N ASN A 203 26.94 -19.14 38.32
CA ASN A 203 28.33 -19.37 37.94
C ASN A 203 28.41 -20.57 36.96
N LEU A 204 29.14 -20.36 35.87
CA LEU A 204 29.38 -21.36 34.83
C LEU A 204 30.88 -21.67 34.79
N THR A 205 31.24 -22.95 34.86
CA THR A 205 32.64 -23.38 34.78
C THR A 205 33.26 -22.94 33.45
N GLY A 206 34.44 -22.34 33.51
CA GLY A 206 35.14 -21.83 32.32
C GLY A 206 34.67 -20.45 31.85
N TYR A 207 33.80 -19.79 32.60
CA TYR A 207 33.35 -18.43 32.35
C TYR A 207 33.62 -17.53 33.55
N THR A 208 33.94 -16.26 33.28
CA THR A 208 34.11 -15.22 34.30
C THR A 208 33.06 -14.14 34.08
N ALA A 209 32.45 -13.64 35.16
CA ALA A 209 31.50 -12.54 35.08
C ALA A 209 32.19 -11.25 34.62
N ALA A 210 31.48 -10.43 33.83
CA ALA A 210 31.98 -9.13 33.41
C ALA A 210 32.32 -8.23 34.62
N SER A 211 33.25 -7.30 34.43
CA SER A 211 33.55 -6.30 35.47
C SER A 211 32.30 -5.45 35.74
N GLY A 212 31.88 -5.34 37.00
CA GLY A 212 30.64 -4.65 37.36
C GLY A 212 29.36 -5.46 37.14
N PHE A 213 29.47 -6.78 36.89
CA PHE A 213 28.31 -7.68 36.87
C PHE A 213 27.56 -7.63 38.22
N PRO A 214 26.22 -7.51 38.23
CA PRO A 214 25.43 -7.51 39.47
C PRO A 214 25.69 -8.77 40.28
N THR A 215 25.85 -8.65 41.61
CA THR A 215 26.26 -9.77 42.46
C THR A 215 25.50 -11.06 42.14
N MET A 216 26.25 -12.11 41.82
CA MET A 216 25.70 -13.42 41.44
C MET A 216 24.67 -13.92 42.46
N PRO A 217 23.51 -14.42 42.03
CA PRO A 217 22.50 -14.94 42.93
C PRO A 217 23.00 -16.21 43.64
N VAL A 218 22.64 -16.38 44.92
CA VAL A 218 23.09 -17.53 45.73
C VAL A 218 22.47 -18.84 45.23
N THR A 219 21.27 -18.76 44.65
CA THR A 219 20.57 -19.85 43.97
C THR A 219 20.37 -19.50 42.51
N ALA A 220 20.57 -20.46 41.61
CA ALA A 220 20.34 -20.26 40.19
C ALA A 220 18.89 -19.80 39.94
N TYR A 221 18.75 -18.58 39.41
CA TYR A 221 17.45 -17.98 39.13
C TYR A 221 17.40 -17.50 37.68
N THR A 222 16.30 -17.77 37.00
CA THR A 222 16.11 -17.36 35.60
C THR A 222 15.58 -15.93 35.57
N PRO A 223 16.19 -15.01 34.80
CA PRO A 223 15.63 -13.69 34.58
C PRO A 223 14.19 -13.79 34.07
N GLN A 224 13.37 -12.78 34.35
CA GLN A 224 11.99 -12.74 33.86
C GLN A 224 11.82 -11.62 32.85
N LEU A 225 11.20 -11.94 31.71
CA LEU A 225 10.71 -10.94 30.77
C LEU A 225 9.40 -10.39 31.30
N GLN A 226 9.31 -9.06 31.41
CA GLN A 226 8.08 -8.39 31.75
C GLN A 226 7.70 -7.43 30.62
N ILE A 227 6.68 -7.82 29.85
CA ILE A 227 6.06 -6.98 28.83
C ILE A 227 4.93 -6.22 29.51
N VAL A 228 5.17 -4.93 29.79
CA VAL A 228 4.17 -4.06 30.42
C VAL A 228 3.25 -3.43 29.37
N ASP A 229 3.80 -3.12 28.20
CA ASP A 229 3.09 -2.48 27.10
C ASP A 229 2.45 -3.52 26.17
N SER A 230 1.12 -3.53 26.11
CA SER A 230 0.36 -4.47 25.26
C SER A 230 0.70 -4.33 23.77
N LEU A 231 1.13 -3.14 23.34
CA LEU A 231 1.51 -2.85 21.96
C LEU A 231 2.86 -3.46 21.59
N PHE A 232 3.83 -3.51 22.52
CA PHE A 232 5.07 -4.27 22.28
C PHE A 232 4.81 -5.78 22.31
N GLY A 233 3.91 -6.24 23.20
CA GLY A 233 3.47 -7.65 23.24
C GLY A 233 2.93 -8.15 21.90
N ALA A 234 2.18 -7.33 21.17
CA ALA A 234 1.69 -7.64 19.83
C ALA A 234 2.82 -7.82 18.79
N ILE A 235 3.94 -7.11 18.91
CA ILE A 235 5.10 -7.25 18.01
C ILE A 235 5.74 -8.62 18.18
N VAL A 236 5.92 -9.05 19.43
CA VAL A 236 6.63 -10.29 19.77
C VAL A 236 5.72 -11.51 19.83
N GLY A 237 4.39 -11.32 19.75
CA GLY A 237 3.39 -12.40 19.81
C GLY A 237 3.08 -12.89 21.23
N LEU A 238 3.27 -12.03 22.25
CA LEU A 238 3.10 -12.38 23.66
C LEU A 238 2.07 -11.47 24.34
N THR A 239 1.13 -12.05 25.10
CA THR A 239 0.38 -11.32 26.12
C THR A 239 0.89 -11.68 27.51
N PRO A 240 0.61 -10.88 28.54
CA PRO A 240 0.82 -11.30 29.92
C PRO A 240 0.06 -12.61 30.16
N ALA A 241 0.81 -13.69 30.41
CA ALA A 241 0.36 -15.06 30.75
C ALA A 241 0.00 -16.04 29.61
N THR A 242 -0.13 -15.67 28.33
CA THR A 242 -0.30 -16.64 27.21
C THR A 242 0.33 -16.18 25.89
N SER A 243 0.78 -17.11 25.05
CA SER A 243 1.34 -16.84 23.71
C SER A 243 0.30 -17.12 22.62
N ASN A 244 -0.81 -16.40 22.62
CA ASN A 244 -1.91 -16.62 21.66
C ASN A 244 -1.99 -15.51 20.59
N LEU A 245 -1.03 -14.58 20.55
CA LEU A 245 -1.01 -13.50 19.55
C LEU A 245 -0.07 -13.84 18.40
N ILE A 246 -0.52 -13.44 17.22
CA ILE A 246 0.26 -13.45 16.00
C ILE A 246 1.23 -12.25 16.08
N PRO A 247 2.56 -12.45 16.02
CA PRO A 247 3.55 -11.38 16.04
C PRO A 247 3.35 -10.49 14.81
N GLN A 248 3.30 -9.19 15.06
CA GLN A 248 3.23 -8.18 14.02
C GLN A 248 4.51 -7.35 14.06
N VAL A 249 5.59 -7.90 13.49
CA VAL A 249 6.90 -7.24 13.42
C VAL A 249 6.80 -5.91 12.67
N ASP A 250 5.98 -5.84 11.61
CA ASP A 250 5.50 -4.58 11.04
C ASP A 250 3.99 -4.43 11.32
N PRO A 251 3.58 -3.44 12.14
CA PRO A 251 2.16 -3.20 12.42
C PRO A 251 1.41 -2.59 11.22
N VAL A 252 2.10 -2.11 10.17
CA VAL A 252 1.47 -1.53 8.96
C VAL A 252 1.41 -2.58 7.84
N ALA A 253 0.39 -3.43 7.83
CA ALA A 253 0.25 -4.45 6.77
C ALA A 253 -0.22 -3.84 5.44
N ALA A 254 -1.03 -2.80 5.51
CA ALA A 254 -1.56 -2.09 4.35
C ALA A 254 -1.57 -0.58 4.55
N VAL A 255 -1.29 0.14 3.47
CA VAL A 255 -1.41 1.60 3.37
C VAL A 255 -2.67 1.94 2.60
N ILE A 256 -3.55 2.67 3.27
CA ILE A 256 -4.80 3.18 2.73
C ILE A 256 -4.53 4.58 2.16
N VAL A 257 -4.87 4.78 0.90
CA VAL A 257 -4.83 6.08 0.22
C VAL A 257 -6.22 6.69 0.28
N GLY A 258 -6.35 7.79 0.99
CA GLY A 258 -7.53 8.62 1.01
C GLY A 258 -7.43 9.74 -0.02
N LEU A 259 -8.56 10.09 -0.64
CA LEU A 259 -8.66 11.26 -1.52
C LEU A 259 -9.88 12.07 -1.13
N SER A 260 -9.70 13.39 -0.99
CA SER A 260 -10.81 14.30 -0.77
C SER A 260 -11.79 14.25 -1.95
N ASN A 261 -13.05 14.61 -1.69
CA ASN A 261 -14.07 14.76 -2.73
C ASN A 261 -14.49 13.48 -3.45
N LEU A 262 -14.06 12.31 -2.99
CA LEU A 262 -14.62 11.05 -3.47
C LEU A 262 -16.09 10.92 -3.08
N TYR A 263 -16.87 10.38 -4.00
CA TYR A 263 -18.26 10.04 -3.78
C TYR A 263 -18.41 8.53 -3.67
N ASN A 264 -18.86 8.07 -2.50
CA ASN A 264 -19.26 6.69 -2.29
C ASN A 264 -20.78 6.64 -2.04
N PRO A 265 -21.58 6.09 -2.97
CA PRO A 265 -23.05 6.05 -2.81
C PRO A 265 -23.52 5.01 -1.78
N ILE A 266 -22.64 4.11 -1.32
CA ILE A 266 -23.00 2.95 -0.48
C ILE A 266 -22.48 3.13 0.96
N ALA A 267 -21.38 3.85 1.14
CA ALA A 267 -20.78 4.08 2.45
C ALA A 267 -20.83 5.56 2.83
N ASN A 268 -21.38 5.85 4.02
CA ASN A 268 -21.39 7.20 4.59
C ASN A 268 -19.95 7.62 4.90
N ASN A 269 -19.42 8.55 4.09
CA ASN A 269 -18.12 9.20 4.26
C ASN A 269 -16.88 8.31 4.07
N ASN A 270 -16.88 7.45 3.04
CA ASN A 270 -15.69 6.70 2.69
C ASN A 270 -14.86 7.44 1.62
N GLN A 271 -13.76 8.08 2.05
CA GLN A 271 -12.77 8.73 1.18
C GLN A 271 -11.64 7.77 0.77
N VAL A 272 -11.77 6.46 1.00
CA VAL A 272 -10.76 5.48 0.57
C VAL A 272 -10.76 5.37 -0.95
N PHE A 273 -9.60 5.66 -1.54
CA PHE A 273 -9.37 5.70 -2.97
C PHE A 273 -8.69 4.42 -3.49
N HIS A 274 -7.63 3.99 -2.78
CA HIS A 274 -6.82 2.85 -3.16
C HIS A 274 -6.13 2.29 -1.93
N THR A 275 -5.73 1.02 -1.98
CA THR A 275 -4.94 0.40 -0.91
C THR A 275 -3.78 -0.35 -1.55
N PHE A 276 -2.59 -0.23 -0.96
CA PHE A 276 -1.41 -1.00 -1.37
C PHE A 276 -0.69 -1.53 -0.14
N THR A 277 0.23 -2.47 -0.34
CA THR A 277 1.06 -3.05 0.72
C THR A 277 2.53 -2.86 0.37
N ALA A 278 3.38 -2.81 1.40
CA ALA A 278 4.84 -2.87 1.24
C ALA A 278 5.36 -4.30 1.07
N ALA A 279 4.47 -5.30 0.90
CA ALA A 279 4.85 -6.70 0.78
C ALA A 279 5.97 -6.94 -0.24
N GLY A 280 7.04 -7.58 0.21
CA GLY A 280 8.21 -7.91 -0.62
C GLY A 280 9.17 -6.74 -0.89
N VAL A 281 8.97 -5.58 -0.25
CA VAL A 281 9.84 -4.42 -0.38
C VAL A 281 10.62 -4.20 0.92
N GLU A 282 11.94 -4.11 0.83
CA GLU A 282 12.79 -3.81 1.99
C GLU A 282 12.67 -2.34 2.40
N TYR A 283 12.98 -2.05 3.67
CA TYR A 283 12.99 -0.68 4.16
C TYR A 283 14.00 0.16 3.37
N GLY A 284 13.58 1.34 2.91
CA GLY A 284 14.35 2.22 2.03
C GLY A 284 14.24 1.91 0.54
N ALA A 285 13.58 0.82 0.14
CA ALA A 285 13.32 0.53 -1.26
C ALA A 285 12.04 1.22 -1.77
N LEU A 286 11.96 1.37 -3.10
CA LEU A 286 10.85 2.05 -3.76
C LEU A 286 9.64 1.11 -3.88
N ILE A 287 8.52 1.51 -3.30
CA ILE A 287 7.21 0.90 -3.53
C ILE A 287 6.61 1.56 -4.78
N THR A 288 6.28 0.75 -5.77
CA THR A 288 5.53 1.20 -6.95
C THR A 288 4.20 0.48 -7.02
N THR A 289 3.11 1.24 -7.13
CA THR A 289 1.80 0.70 -7.44
C THR A 289 1.26 1.39 -8.69
N THR A 290 0.82 0.57 -9.65
CA THR A 290 0.21 1.02 -10.89
C THR A 290 -1.06 0.22 -11.11
N GLN A 291 -2.13 0.89 -11.54
CA GLN A 291 -3.30 0.16 -12.01
C GLN A 291 -3.02 -0.26 -13.45
N GLY A 292 -2.99 -1.58 -13.71
CA GLY A 292 -2.68 -2.15 -15.02
C GLY A 292 -3.77 -1.88 -16.08
N GLN A 293 -4.12 -2.88 -16.90
CA GLN A 293 -5.09 -2.78 -18.02
C GLN A 293 -6.57 -2.52 -17.58
N GLY A 294 -6.82 -2.08 -16.34
CA GLY A 294 -8.16 -1.91 -15.77
C GLY A 294 -8.22 -0.78 -14.74
N ILE A 295 -7.85 0.43 -15.15
CA ILE A 295 -7.89 1.63 -14.30
C ILE A 295 -9.33 1.88 -13.82
N ALA A 296 -9.55 1.76 -12.51
CA ALA A 296 -10.84 1.98 -11.88
C ALA A 296 -11.01 3.47 -11.58
N TYR A 297 -12.03 4.07 -12.21
CA TYR A 297 -12.38 5.46 -12.01
C TYR A 297 -13.47 5.57 -10.94
N CYS A 298 -13.21 6.37 -9.91
CA CYS A 298 -14.13 6.66 -8.83
C CYS A 298 -14.80 8.02 -9.07
N PRO A 299 -16.13 8.13 -8.88
CA PRO A 299 -16.83 9.41 -9.02
C PRO A 299 -16.42 10.37 -7.90
N MET A 300 -16.45 11.67 -8.22
CA MET A 300 -16.18 12.74 -7.27
C MET A 300 -17.44 13.59 -7.00
N GLN A 301 -17.37 14.47 -6.00
CA GLN A 301 -18.46 15.37 -5.61
C GLN A 301 -17.98 16.70 -5.03
N GLY A 302 -18.85 17.69 -5.12
CA GLY A 302 -18.67 19.02 -4.54
C GLY A 302 -17.90 19.98 -5.46
N THR A 303 -17.98 21.27 -5.14
CA THR A 303 -17.26 22.32 -5.85
C THR A 303 -16.11 22.80 -4.96
N ASN A 304 -14.87 22.51 -5.36
CA ASN A 304 -13.69 22.90 -4.58
C ASN A 304 -12.55 23.35 -5.49
N SER A 305 -11.64 24.16 -4.95
CA SER A 305 -10.40 24.58 -5.62
C SER A 305 -9.20 23.73 -5.20
N GLU A 306 -9.40 22.64 -4.48
CA GLU A 306 -8.31 21.78 -4.02
C GLU A 306 -8.71 20.31 -3.95
N ILE A 307 -7.72 19.44 -4.14
CA ILE A 307 -7.81 18.01 -3.85
C ILE A 307 -6.68 17.67 -2.88
N THR A 308 -7.01 16.94 -1.82
CA THR A 308 -6.06 16.46 -0.82
C THR A 308 -6.00 14.94 -0.84
N LEU A 309 -4.80 14.40 -1.05
CA LEU A 309 -4.50 12.99 -0.94
C LEU A 309 -3.83 12.73 0.42
N SER A 310 -4.29 11.73 1.15
CA SER A 310 -3.81 11.39 2.49
C SER A 310 -3.42 9.91 2.57
N PHE A 311 -2.33 9.59 3.26
CA PHE A 311 -1.93 8.22 3.55
C PHE A 311 -2.27 7.84 5.00
N TYR A 312 -2.88 6.67 5.16
CA TYR A 312 -3.27 6.11 6.44
C TYR A 312 -2.80 4.66 6.59
N THR A 313 -2.67 4.21 7.84
CA THR A 313 -2.52 2.79 8.16
C THR A 313 -3.88 2.07 8.05
N GLN A 314 -3.86 0.75 8.16
CA GLN A 314 -5.07 -0.09 8.21
C GLN A 314 -6.08 0.32 9.31
N ASP A 315 -5.61 0.95 10.38
CA ASP A 315 -6.42 1.43 11.51
C ASP A 315 -6.86 2.90 11.33
N MET A 316 -6.72 3.44 10.12
CA MET A 316 -7.04 4.85 9.78
C MET A 316 -6.21 5.89 10.54
N LEU A 317 -5.04 5.50 11.05
CA LEU A 317 -4.09 6.44 11.66
C LEU A 317 -3.19 7.08 10.58
N PRO A 318 -2.82 8.37 10.70
CA PRO A 318 -1.89 9.02 9.76
C PRO A 318 -0.56 8.26 9.62
N LEU A 319 -0.16 7.97 8.38
CA LEU A 319 1.10 7.28 8.10
C LEU A 319 2.31 8.21 8.30
N GLN A 320 3.28 7.79 9.11
CA GLN A 320 4.50 8.57 9.34
C GLN A 320 5.55 8.28 8.26
N ILE A 321 5.45 8.98 7.13
CA ILE A 321 6.40 8.90 6.02
C ILE A 321 7.66 9.70 6.38
N LEU A 322 8.84 9.08 6.41
CA LEU A 322 10.10 9.79 6.70
C LEU A 322 10.76 10.34 5.43
N ASP A 323 10.63 9.63 4.32
CA ASP A 323 11.11 10.08 3.01
C ASP A 323 9.94 10.63 2.18
N ASN A 324 9.90 11.96 2.08
CA ASN A 324 8.84 12.68 1.38
C ASN A 324 9.03 12.70 -0.15
N ASN A 325 10.09 12.07 -0.67
CA ASN A 325 10.30 11.92 -2.10
C ASN A 325 9.26 10.94 -2.67
N VAL A 326 8.14 11.51 -3.12
CA VAL A 326 7.01 10.78 -3.67
C VAL A 326 6.66 11.31 -5.05
N CYS A 327 6.17 10.41 -5.91
CA CYS A 327 5.56 10.75 -7.18
C CYS A 327 4.21 10.07 -7.28
N ILE A 328 3.14 10.86 -7.28
CA ILE A 328 1.77 10.36 -7.37
C ILE A 328 1.14 10.95 -8.61
N ARG A 329 0.66 10.08 -9.50
CA ARG A 329 -0.05 10.46 -10.72
C ARG A 329 -1.51 10.06 -10.58
N LEU A 330 -2.38 11.07 -10.51
CA LEU A 330 -3.83 10.92 -10.60
C LEU A 330 -4.27 11.14 -12.05
N LEU A 331 -5.30 10.43 -12.48
CA LEU A 331 -5.90 10.58 -13.81
C LEU A 331 -7.34 11.05 -13.62
N MET A 332 -7.63 12.26 -14.07
CA MET A 332 -8.99 12.81 -14.03
C MET A 332 -9.62 12.76 -15.41
N ARG A 333 -10.90 12.41 -15.50
CA ARG A 333 -11.67 12.49 -16.74
C ARG A 333 -13.08 13.00 -16.46
N PRO A 334 -13.77 13.59 -17.44
CA PRO A 334 -15.18 13.90 -17.26
C PRO A 334 -15.98 12.60 -17.08
N ALA A 335 -16.93 12.61 -16.15
CA ALA A 335 -17.77 11.47 -15.83
C ALA A 335 -18.48 10.95 -17.08
N ARG A 336 -18.71 9.64 -17.13
CA ARG A 336 -19.60 9.06 -18.14
C ARG A 336 -21.00 9.52 -17.81
N ASN A 337 -21.64 10.25 -18.73
CA ASN A 337 -23.02 10.70 -18.55
C ASN A 337 -23.86 9.47 -18.18
N LYS A 338 -24.62 9.57 -17.08
CA LYS A 338 -25.68 8.63 -16.77
C LYS A 338 -26.80 8.91 -17.78
N GLU A 339 -26.71 8.28 -18.94
CA GLU A 339 -27.84 8.20 -19.88
C GLU A 339 -28.94 7.32 -19.30
#